data_AF-T2J974-F1
#
_entry.id   AF-T2J974-F1
#
_cell.length_a   1.000
_cell.length_b   1.000
_cell.length_c   1.000
_cell.angle_alpha   90.00
_cell.angle_beta   90.00
_cell.angle_gamma   90.00
#
_symmetry.space_group_name_H-M   'P 1'
#
loop_
_entity.id
_entity.type
_entity.pdbx_description
1 polymer ?
#
loop_
_entity_poly.entity_id
_entity_poly.type
_entity_poly.pdbx_seq_one_letter_code
_entity_poly.pdbx_strand_id
1 'polypeptide(L)'
;MNRGKLLPNSNHRPWFRFIWQWQGSVIPAILPRVSACAFFALGVTCLYYFGINVALPLKSGLVPSIVLGLLLVFRTNTAYERYWEGRKLWGTLINTVRNLSRTIWVIIKENDSSDRTEKITTLKLLIAFAIATKLQLRSEPVNEELELFLPQEGYNKLCTMSHPPLEIAFWIGDYLQQQYEKQAIDSYQLTAIV
;
A
#
# COMPACT_ATOMS: atom_id res chain seq x y z
N MET A 1 12.69 42.94 -14.78
CA MET A 1 13.40 41.65 -14.62
C MET A 1 12.34 40.54 -14.57
N ASN A 2 12.23 39.79 -15.68
CA ASN A 2 11.13 38.90 -16.03
C ASN A 2 11.16 37.61 -15.18
N ARG A 3 10.13 37.33 -14.38
CA ARG A 3 9.90 35.99 -13.78
C ARG A 3 8.62 35.38 -14.35
N GLY A 4 8.70 35.04 -15.63
CA GLY A 4 7.77 34.12 -16.29
C GLY A 4 8.56 32.89 -16.74
N LYS A 5 8.00 31.70 -16.47
CA LYS A 5 8.45 30.35 -16.86
C LYS A 5 9.40 29.65 -15.89
N LEU A 6 8.83 28.72 -15.11
CA LEU A 6 9.29 27.33 -15.02
C LEU A 6 8.05 26.44 -14.77
N LEU A 7 7.20 26.27 -15.79
CA LEU A 7 6.36 25.07 -15.85
C LEU A 7 7.31 23.90 -16.17
N PRO A 8 7.23 22.75 -15.47
CA PRO A 8 8.07 21.61 -15.75
C PRO A 8 7.83 21.15 -17.19
N ASN A 9 8.93 21.04 -17.93
CA ASN A 9 9.02 20.52 -19.28
C ASN A 9 8.13 19.28 -19.41
N SER A 10 7.08 19.36 -20.24
CA SER A 10 6.21 18.24 -20.58
C SER A 10 7.00 17.27 -21.45
N ASN A 11 7.84 16.49 -20.80
CA ASN A 11 8.54 15.38 -21.42
C ASN A 11 7.46 14.35 -21.78
N HIS A 12 6.96 14.43 -23.02
CA HIS A 12 5.97 13.53 -23.59
C HIS A 12 6.60 12.15 -23.70
N ARG A 13 6.70 11.44 -22.56
CA ARG A 13 6.95 10.01 -22.58
C ARG A 13 5.83 9.41 -23.44
N PRO A 14 6.15 8.61 -24.46
CA PRO A 14 5.15 8.07 -25.35
C PRO A 14 4.15 7.24 -24.55
N TRP A 15 2.93 7.77 -24.38
CA TRP A 15 1.85 7.15 -23.62
C TRP A 15 1.56 5.72 -24.11
N PHE A 16 1.82 5.44 -25.39
CA PHE A 16 1.68 4.13 -26.01
C PHE A 16 2.58 3.05 -25.39
N ARG A 17 3.72 3.41 -24.78
CA ARG A 17 4.59 2.44 -24.11
C ARG A 17 3.96 1.89 -22.82
N PHE A 18 2.97 2.57 -22.24
CA PHE A 18 2.18 2.06 -21.11
C PHE A 18 1.14 1.04 -21.55
N ILE A 19 0.63 1.10 -22.78
CA ILE A 19 -0.35 0.14 -23.30
C ILE A 19 0.26 -1.26 -23.41
N TRP A 20 1.56 -1.35 -23.72
CA TRP A 20 2.27 -2.61 -23.90
C TRP A 20 2.88 -3.18 -22.60
N GLN A 21 2.60 -2.59 -21.44
CA GLN A 21 3.07 -3.15 -20.17
C GLN A 21 2.20 -4.35 -19.79
N TRP A 22 2.75 -5.55 -19.96
CA TRP A 22 2.06 -6.81 -19.69
C TRP A 22 1.99 -7.15 -18.20
N GLN A 23 2.99 -6.74 -17.41
CA GLN A 23 3.07 -7.03 -15.97
C GLN A 23 2.30 -5.97 -15.18
N GLY A 24 1.28 -6.40 -14.43
CA GLY A 24 0.44 -5.52 -13.59
C GLY A 24 -0.70 -4.81 -14.31
N SER A 25 -0.94 -5.13 -15.59
CA SER A 25 -2.05 -4.55 -16.38
C SER A 25 -3.35 -5.30 -16.18
N VAL A 26 -4.48 -4.56 -16.31
CA VAL A 26 -5.85 -5.11 -16.25
C VAL A 26 -6.21 -5.84 -17.56
N ILE A 27 -5.44 -5.61 -18.64
CA ILE A 27 -5.65 -6.19 -19.97
C ILE A 27 -5.77 -7.73 -19.96
N PRO A 28 -4.81 -8.50 -19.42
CA PRO A 28 -4.94 -9.97 -19.38
C PRO A 28 -6.16 -10.45 -18.59
N ALA A 29 -6.61 -9.69 -17.58
CA ALA A 29 -7.78 -10.06 -16.78
C ALA A 29 -9.12 -9.87 -17.53
N ILE A 30 -9.21 -8.88 -18.43
CA ILE A 30 -10.44 -8.61 -19.21
C ILE A 30 -10.44 -9.28 -20.59
N LEU A 31 -9.26 -9.62 -21.13
CA LEU A 31 -9.10 -10.22 -22.45
C LEU A 31 -10.03 -11.40 -22.74
N PRO A 32 -10.18 -12.43 -21.87
CA PRO A 32 -11.05 -13.57 -22.18
C PRO A 32 -12.54 -13.18 -22.29
N ARG A 33 -12.97 -12.15 -21.54
CA ARG A 33 -14.36 -11.66 -21.58
C ARG A 33 -14.61 -10.86 -22.85
N VAL A 34 -13.66 -10.00 -23.22
CA VAL A 34 -13.72 -9.21 -24.46
C VAL A 34 -13.70 -10.13 -25.68
N SER A 35 -12.83 -11.16 -25.69
CA SER A 35 -12.78 -12.11 -26.79
C SER A 35 -14.08 -12.90 -26.93
N ALA A 36 -14.68 -13.35 -25.81
CA ALA A 36 -15.96 -14.04 -25.85
C ALA A 36 -17.08 -13.17 -26.47
N CYS A 37 -17.16 -11.89 -26.08
CA CYS A 37 -18.10 -10.93 -26.69
C CYS A 37 -17.81 -10.71 -28.18
N ALA A 38 -16.53 -10.62 -28.58
CA ALA A 38 -16.14 -10.46 -29.98
C ALA A 38 -16.52 -11.67 -30.83
N PHE A 39 -16.27 -12.89 -30.35
CA PHE A 39 -16.69 -14.12 -31.05
C PHE A 39 -18.21 -14.24 -31.14
N PHE A 40 -18.94 -13.88 -30.09
CA PHE A 40 -20.40 -13.84 -30.12
C PHE A 40 -20.90 -12.84 -31.17
N ALA A 41 -20.35 -11.63 -31.19
CA ALA A 41 -20.70 -10.61 -32.18
C ALA A 41 -20.42 -11.08 -33.62
N LEU A 42 -19.26 -11.68 -33.86
CA LEU A 42 -18.91 -12.28 -35.16
C LEU A 42 -19.90 -13.37 -35.58
N GLY A 43 -20.30 -14.24 -34.64
CA GLY A 43 -21.31 -15.28 -34.90
C GLY A 43 -22.65 -14.70 -35.33
N VAL A 44 -23.15 -13.68 -34.61
CA VAL A 44 -24.41 -12.99 -34.96
C VAL A 44 -24.31 -12.30 -36.33
N THR A 45 -23.19 -11.62 -36.63
CA THR A 45 -22.97 -10.99 -37.95
C THR A 45 -22.93 -12.03 -39.07
N CYS A 46 -22.29 -13.18 -38.84
CA CYS A 46 -22.25 -14.28 -39.80
C CYS A 46 -23.65 -14.85 -40.08
N LEU A 47 -24.44 -15.12 -39.04
CA LEU A 47 -25.82 -15.61 -39.15
C LEU A 47 -26.73 -14.62 -39.89
N TYR A 48 -26.54 -13.32 -39.66
CA TYR A 48 -27.26 -12.27 -40.38
C TYR A 48 -26.93 -12.28 -41.88
N TYR A 49 -25.66 -12.47 -42.24
CA TYR A 49 -25.25 -12.60 -43.65
C TYR A 49 -25.86 -13.83 -44.34
N PHE A 50 -26.07 -14.93 -43.60
CA PHE A 50 -26.77 -16.13 -44.08
C PHE A 50 -28.31 -15.99 -44.14
N GLY A 51 -28.85 -14.79 -43.92
CA GLY A 51 -30.26 -14.47 -44.13
C GLY A 51 -31.18 -14.74 -42.93
N ILE A 52 -30.63 -15.05 -41.76
CA ILE A 52 -31.42 -15.18 -40.52
C ILE A 52 -31.59 -13.79 -39.91
N ASN A 53 -32.81 -13.26 -39.98
CA ASN A 53 -33.15 -11.96 -39.38
C ASN A 53 -33.24 -12.08 -37.85
N VAL A 54 -32.15 -11.71 -37.16
CA VAL A 54 -32.12 -11.57 -35.70
C VAL A 54 -32.54 -10.15 -35.33
N ALA A 55 -33.84 -9.93 -35.16
CA ALA A 55 -34.37 -8.63 -34.74
C ALA A 55 -34.40 -8.54 -33.20
N LEU A 56 -33.43 -7.81 -32.62
CA LEU A 56 -33.43 -7.45 -31.20
C LEU A 56 -34.01 -6.04 -31.01
N PRO A 57 -35.09 -5.85 -30.25
CA PRO A 57 -35.66 -4.53 -30.02
C PRO A 57 -34.74 -3.70 -29.11
N LEU A 58 -34.18 -2.62 -29.64
CA LEU A 58 -33.29 -1.67 -28.94
C LEU A 58 -33.85 -1.20 -27.58
N LYS A 59 -35.17 -1.05 -27.49
CA LYS A 59 -35.87 -0.59 -26.26
C LYS A 59 -35.66 -1.53 -25.07
N SER A 60 -35.48 -2.83 -25.30
CA SER A 60 -35.25 -3.82 -24.23
C SER A 60 -33.89 -3.66 -23.55
N GLY A 61 -32.90 -3.06 -24.23
CA GLY A 61 -31.53 -2.93 -23.71
C GLY A 61 -31.27 -1.62 -22.94
N LEU A 62 -32.13 -0.60 -23.08
CA LEU A 62 -31.90 0.72 -22.52
C LEU A 62 -31.92 0.73 -20.98
N VAL A 63 -32.95 0.16 -20.37
CA VAL A 63 -33.10 0.14 -18.90
C VAL A 63 -31.94 -0.64 -18.24
N PRO A 64 -31.59 -1.87 -18.68
CA PRO A 64 -30.44 -2.58 -18.13
C PRO A 64 -29.11 -1.82 -18.29
N SER A 65 -28.91 -1.12 -19.42
CA SER A 65 -27.68 -0.37 -19.68
C SER A 65 -27.52 0.82 -18.73
N ILE A 66 -28.60 1.56 -18.45
CA ILE A 66 -28.58 2.70 -17.53
C ILE A 66 -28.30 2.22 -16.10
N VAL A 67 -29.00 1.16 -15.66
CA VAL A 67 -28.80 0.58 -14.33
C VAL A 67 -27.37 0.06 -14.19
N LEU A 68 -26.83 -0.63 -15.20
CA LEU A 68 -25.44 -1.11 -15.20
C LEU A 68 -24.45 0.05 -15.10
N GLY A 69 -24.66 1.14 -15.85
CA GLY A 69 -23.84 2.35 -15.77
C GLY A 69 -23.84 2.97 -14.37
N LEU A 70 -25.02 3.11 -13.76
CA LEU A 70 -25.15 3.66 -12.41
C LEU A 70 -24.46 2.79 -11.35
N LEU A 71 -24.67 1.46 -11.42
CA LEU A 71 -24.04 0.51 -10.50
C LEU A 71 -22.51 0.52 -10.63
N LEU A 72 -21.99 0.66 -11.86
CA LEU A 72 -20.56 0.80 -12.10
C LEU A 72 -20.00 2.05 -11.42
N VAL A 73 -20.66 3.20 -11.56
CA VAL A 73 -20.21 4.46 -10.92
C VAL A 73 -20.16 4.33 -9.41
N PHE A 74 -21.20 3.79 -8.77
CA PHE A 74 -21.20 3.58 -7.33
C PHE A 74 -20.10 2.61 -6.89
N ARG A 75 -19.94 1.49 -7.61
CA ARG A 75 -18.89 0.51 -7.32
C ARG A 75 -17.50 1.12 -7.44
N THR A 76 -17.24 1.92 -8.48
CA THR A 76 -15.94 2.56 -8.68
C THR A 76 -15.67 3.61 -7.61
N ASN A 77 -16.67 4.38 -7.20
CA ASN A 77 -16.52 5.37 -6.13
C ASN A 77 -16.15 4.72 -4.80
N THR A 78 -16.87 3.67 -4.38
CA THR A 78 -16.54 2.95 -3.14
C THR A 78 -15.17 2.28 -3.20
N ALA A 79 -14.79 1.69 -4.34
CA ALA A 79 -13.46 1.12 -4.52
C ALA A 79 -12.36 2.20 -4.42
N TYR A 80 -12.60 3.38 -4.99
CA TYR A 80 -11.69 4.51 -4.91
C TYR A 80 -11.54 5.06 -3.49
N GLU A 81 -12.64 5.18 -2.75
CA GLU A 81 -12.62 5.60 -1.34
C GLU A 81 -11.78 4.66 -0.49
N ARG A 82 -11.96 3.34 -0.61
CA ARG A 82 -11.16 2.33 0.10
C ARG A 82 -9.67 2.40 -0.26
N TYR A 83 -9.35 2.60 -1.54
CA TYR A 83 -7.96 2.79 -1.98
C TYR A 83 -7.34 4.05 -1.35
N TRP A 84 -8.10 5.15 -1.35
CA TRP A 84 -7.65 6.41 -0.78
C TRP A 84 -7.50 6.35 0.74
N GLU A 85 -8.40 5.65 1.43
CA GLU A 85 -8.31 5.36 2.86
C GLU A 85 -7.05 4.57 3.20
N GLY A 86 -6.77 3.47 2.49
CA GLY A 86 -5.52 2.70 2.68
C GLY A 86 -4.27 3.56 2.47
N ARG A 87 -4.26 4.42 1.44
CA ARG A 87 -3.16 5.37 1.19
C ARG A 87 -2.99 6.38 2.33
N LYS A 88 -4.10 6.91 2.87
CA LYS A 88 -4.07 7.81 4.03
C LYS A 88 -3.49 7.13 5.26
N LEU A 89 -3.95 5.92 5.59
CA LEU A 89 -3.46 5.14 6.72
C LEU A 89 -1.96 4.87 6.62
N TRP A 90 -1.46 4.50 5.44
CA TRP A 90 -0.03 4.34 5.20
C TRP A 90 0.75 5.65 5.34
N GLY A 91 0.17 6.77 4.91
CA GLY A 91 0.74 8.10 5.15
C GLY A 91 0.82 8.46 6.63
N THR A 92 -0.24 8.18 7.39
CA THR A 92 -0.27 8.34 8.85
C THR A 92 0.82 7.49 9.50
N LEU A 93 0.93 6.21 9.13
CA LEU A 93 1.98 5.31 9.63
C LEU A 93 3.39 5.90 9.44
N ILE A 94 3.72 6.39 8.25
CA ILE A 94 5.02 7.01 7.97
C ILE A 94 5.26 8.24 8.85
N ASN A 95 4.23 9.09 9.01
CA ASN A 95 4.34 10.27 9.85
C ASN A 95 4.53 9.92 11.32
N THR A 96 3.79 8.94 11.85
CA THR A 96 3.94 8.45 13.22
C THR A 96 5.34 7.88 13.45
N VAL A 97 5.85 7.04 12.55
CA VAL A 97 7.22 6.49 12.63
C VAL A 97 8.27 7.60 12.61
N ARG A 98 8.11 8.62 11.74
CA ARG A 98 9.04 9.76 11.70
C ARG A 98 9.00 10.58 12.99
N ASN A 99 7.80 10.88 13.50
CA ASN A 99 7.64 11.61 14.75
C ASN A 99 8.25 10.83 15.92
N LEU A 100 7.95 9.54 16.04
CA LEU A 100 8.50 8.66 17.07
C LEU A 100 10.03 8.58 16.98
N SER A 101 10.58 8.42 15.76
CA SER A 101 12.03 8.41 15.54
C SER A 101 12.71 9.70 16.00
N ARG A 102 12.10 10.87 15.69
CA ARG A 102 12.58 12.18 16.13
C ARG A 102 12.50 12.31 17.65
N THR A 103 11.40 11.88 18.26
CA THR A 103 11.21 11.97 19.71
C THR A 103 12.21 11.09 20.45
N ILE A 104 12.39 9.84 20.03
CA ILE A 104 13.45 8.95 20.53
C ILE A 104 14.83 9.60 20.37
N TRP A 105 15.10 10.19 19.20
CA TRP A 105 16.39 10.82 18.93
C TRP A 105 16.71 12.01 19.85
N VAL A 106 15.73 12.85 20.13
CA VAL A 106 15.92 14.11 20.86
C VAL A 106 15.76 13.95 22.37
N ILE A 107 14.81 13.13 22.82
CA ILE A 107 14.45 13.03 24.25
C ILE A 107 15.37 12.07 25.00
N ILE A 108 15.70 10.92 24.42
CA ILE A 108 16.48 9.89 25.11
C ILE A 108 17.94 10.31 25.15
N LYS A 109 18.42 10.59 26.36
CA LYS A 109 19.81 10.95 26.65
C LYS A 109 20.72 9.74 26.44
N GLU A 110 21.90 10.00 25.90
CA GLU A 110 22.95 9.00 25.67
C GLU A 110 24.04 9.24 26.73
N ASN A 111 24.12 8.36 27.74
CA ASN A 111 25.16 8.46 28.78
C ASN A 111 26.37 7.57 28.42
N ASP A 112 26.13 6.43 27.76
CA ASP A 112 27.18 5.51 27.30
C ASP A 112 27.02 5.14 25.80
N SER A 113 28.11 4.65 25.22
CA SER A 113 28.18 4.03 23.89
C SER A 113 27.20 2.87 23.70
N SER A 114 26.87 2.14 24.77
CA SER A 114 25.84 1.09 24.77
C SER A 114 24.44 1.68 24.51
N ASP A 115 24.07 2.76 25.20
CA ASP A 115 22.77 3.41 25.05
C ASP A 115 22.55 3.91 23.61
N ARG A 116 23.61 4.44 23.00
CA ARG A 116 23.56 4.88 21.60
C ARG A 116 23.30 3.71 20.65
N THR A 117 23.86 2.54 20.93
CA THR A 117 23.68 1.34 20.10
C THR A 117 22.26 0.78 20.25
N GLU A 118 21.72 0.73 21.48
CA GLU A 118 20.33 0.35 21.74
C GLU A 118 19.35 1.31 21.02
N LYS A 119 19.58 2.62 21.14
CA LYS A 119 18.78 3.65 20.47
C LYS A 119 18.76 3.49 18.95
N ILE A 120 19.92 3.27 18.32
CA ILE A 120 20.01 3.01 16.87
C ILE A 120 19.26 1.71 16.51
N THR A 121 19.36 0.68 17.34
CA THR A 121 18.65 -0.59 17.13
C THR A 121 17.15 -0.39 17.18
N THR A 122 16.63 0.36 18.15
CA THR A 122 15.19 0.71 18.23
C THR A 122 14.73 1.52 17.01
N LEU A 123 15.55 2.45 16.50
CA LEU A 123 15.22 3.16 15.27
C LEU A 123 15.13 2.24 14.04
N LYS A 124 15.97 1.20 13.97
CA LYS A 124 15.87 0.17 12.93
C LYS A 124 14.60 -0.68 13.11
N LEU A 125 14.17 -0.96 14.34
CA LEU A 125 12.90 -1.66 14.61
C LEU A 125 11.69 -0.88 14.08
N LEU A 126 11.71 0.45 14.10
CA LEU A 126 10.65 1.26 13.48
C LEU A 126 10.54 1.04 11.96
N ILE A 127 11.67 0.85 11.28
CA ILE A 127 11.71 0.51 9.85
C ILE A 127 11.21 -0.93 9.65
N ALA A 128 11.69 -1.85 10.48
CA ALA A 128 11.26 -3.25 10.46
C ALA A 128 9.74 -3.38 10.66
N PHE A 129 9.13 -2.56 11.53
CA PHE A 129 7.68 -2.52 11.73
C PHE A 129 6.92 -2.16 10.44
N ALA A 130 7.39 -1.16 9.69
CA ALA A 130 6.78 -0.78 8.42
C ALA A 130 6.92 -1.91 7.37
N ILE A 131 8.08 -2.55 7.27
CA ILE A 131 8.30 -3.67 6.34
C ILE A 131 7.45 -4.88 6.74
N ALA A 132 7.41 -5.24 8.02
CA ALA A 132 6.57 -6.32 8.53
C ALA A 132 5.09 -6.08 8.22
N THR A 133 4.62 -4.84 8.41
CA THR A 133 3.23 -4.47 8.09
C THR A 133 2.94 -4.64 6.60
N LYS A 134 3.88 -4.24 5.73
CA LYS A 134 3.77 -4.46 4.27
C LYS A 134 3.63 -5.95 3.94
N LEU A 135 4.48 -6.81 4.51
CA LEU A 135 4.46 -8.25 4.23
C LEU A 135 3.18 -8.91 4.75
N GLN A 136 2.75 -8.56 5.96
CA GLN A 136 1.50 -9.06 6.54
C GLN A 136 0.29 -8.71 5.66
N LEU A 137 0.20 -7.45 5.19
CA LEU A 137 -0.90 -7.01 4.31
C LEU A 137 -0.88 -7.68 2.93
N ARG A 138 0.29 -8.14 2.48
CA ARG A 138 0.45 -8.91 1.24
C ARG A 138 0.29 -10.42 1.43
N SER A 139 0.17 -10.88 2.68
CA SER A 139 0.22 -12.31 3.02
C SER A 139 1.51 -12.99 2.53
N GLU A 140 2.61 -12.24 2.51
CA GLU A 140 3.95 -12.72 2.19
C GLU A 140 4.67 -13.14 3.49
N PRO A 141 5.47 -14.23 3.48
CA PRO A 141 6.27 -14.61 4.64
C PRO A 141 7.34 -13.57 4.95
N VAL A 142 7.87 -13.61 6.19
CA VAL A 142 9.00 -12.79 6.60
C VAL A 142 10.18 -13.03 5.65
N ASN A 143 10.73 -11.96 5.06
CA ASN A 143 11.74 -12.03 4.01
C ASN A 143 13.11 -11.53 4.51
N GLU A 144 14.14 -11.69 3.68
CA GLU A 144 15.51 -11.20 3.93
C GLU A 144 15.56 -9.66 4.11
N GLU A 145 14.57 -8.90 3.62
CA GLU A 145 14.52 -7.45 3.84
C GLU A 145 14.41 -7.09 5.33
N LEU A 146 13.77 -7.93 6.16
CA LEU A 146 13.73 -7.73 7.62
C LEU A 146 15.05 -8.07 8.30
N GLU A 147 15.79 -9.05 7.80
CA GLU A 147 17.06 -9.51 8.37
C GLU A 147 18.10 -8.37 8.42
N LEU A 148 18.04 -7.43 7.47
CA LEU A 148 18.92 -6.26 7.44
C LEU A 148 18.72 -5.28 8.62
N PHE A 149 17.54 -5.30 9.25
CA PHE A 149 17.16 -4.34 10.31
C PHE A 149 17.04 -4.97 11.69
N LEU A 150 17.16 -6.30 11.80
CA LEU A 150 16.91 -7.06 13.01
C LEU A 150 18.12 -7.92 13.36
N PRO A 151 18.45 -8.10 14.66
CA PRO A 151 19.34 -9.16 15.10
C PRO A 151 18.79 -10.54 14.72
N GLN A 152 19.67 -11.53 14.49
CA GLN A 152 19.27 -12.88 14.07
C GLN A 152 18.26 -13.54 15.02
N GLU A 153 18.40 -13.29 16.33
CA GLU A 153 17.48 -13.79 17.36
C GLU A 153 16.07 -13.22 17.18
N GLY A 154 15.96 -11.92 16.89
CA GLY A 154 14.70 -11.26 16.61
C GLY A 154 14.05 -11.78 15.33
N TYR A 155 14.84 -11.98 14.27
CA TYR A 155 14.35 -12.52 12.99
C TYR A 155 13.74 -13.92 13.17
N ASN A 156 14.45 -14.84 13.83
CA ASN A 156 13.99 -16.20 14.07
C ASN A 156 12.68 -16.23 14.88
N LYS A 157 12.55 -15.34 15.88
CA LYS A 157 11.31 -15.22 16.66
C LYS A 157 10.13 -14.78 15.77
N LEU A 158 10.34 -13.79 14.89
CA LEU A 158 9.29 -13.31 13.98
C LEU A 158 8.80 -14.38 13.00
N CYS A 159 9.69 -15.25 12.51
CA CYS A 159 9.32 -16.35 11.61
C CYS A 159 8.34 -17.35 12.24
N THR A 160 8.31 -17.45 13.58
CA THR A 160 7.42 -18.39 14.31
C THR A 160 6.08 -17.76 14.72
N MET A 161 5.93 -16.44 14.58
CA MET A 161 4.78 -15.70 15.12
C MET A 161 3.68 -15.48 14.07
N SER A 162 2.42 -15.54 14.51
CA SER A 162 1.25 -15.28 13.64
C SER A 162 1.08 -13.81 13.26
N HIS A 163 1.56 -12.89 14.10
CA HIS A 163 1.43 -11.44 13.90
C HIS A 163 2.77 -10.70 14.11
N PRO A 164 3.71 -10.78 13.14
CA PRO A 164 5.02 -10.15 13.24
C PRO A 164 5.04 -8.64 13.53
N PRO A 165 4.18 -7.79 12.92
CA PRO A 165 4.21 -6.36 13.20
C PRO A 165 3.87 -6.01 14.65
N LEU A 166 2.94 -6.76 15.25
CA LEU A 166 2.52 -6.53 16.64
C LEU A 166 3.66 -6.85 17.61
N GLU A 167 4.41 -7.92 17.36
CA GLU A 167 5.57 -8.29 18.15
C GLU A 167 6.66 -7.20 18.11
N ILE A 168 6.92 -6.62 16.93
CA ILE A 168 7.88 -5.51 16.80
C ILE A 168 7.38 -4.27 17.58
N ALA A 169 6.08 -4.00 17.56
CA ALA A 169 5.50 -2.91 18.33
C ALA A 169 5.68 -3.12 19.85
N PHE A 170 5.54 -4.36 20.34
CA PHE A 170 5.86 -4.70 21.72
C PHE A 170 7.33 -4.45 22.06
N TRP A 171 8.28 -4.85 21.21
CA TRP A 171 9.70 -4.59 21.47
C TRP A 171 10.05 -3.09 21.52
N ILE A 172 9.40 -2.29 20.67
CA ILE A 172 9.55 -0.83 20.73
C ILE A 172 8.98 -0.30 22.06
N GLY A 173 7.83 -0.81 22.49
CA GLY A 173 7.22 -0.45 23.78
C GLY A 173 8.10 -0.82 24.97
N ASP A 174 8.63 -2.05 24.99
CA ASP A 174 9.53 -2.54 26.03
C ASP A 174 10.79 -1.68 26.14
N TYR A 175 11.35 -1.26 25.00
CA TYR A 175 12.49 -0.33 25.00
C TYR A 175 12.12 1.02 25.63
N LEU A 176 10.97 1.60 25.26
CA LEU A 176 10.53 2.87 25.85
C LEU A 176 10.29 2.76 27.36
N GLN A 177 9.72 1.64 27.80
CA GLN A 177 9.51 1.33 29.21
C GLN A 177 10.83 1.22 29.98
N GLN A 178 11.83 0.52 29.43
CA GLN A 178 13.16 0.43 30.05
C GLN A 178 13.83 1.81 30.19
N GLN A 179 13.68 2.69 29.20
CA GLN A 179 14.24 4.04 29.24
C GLN A 179 13.52 4.94 30.27
N TYR A 180 12.23 4.69 30.51
CA TYR A 180 11.49 5.31 31.61
C TYR A 180 12.01 4.85 32.98
N GLU A 181 12.20 3.54 33.17
CA GLU A 181 12.72 2.97 34.43
C GLU A 181 14.15 3.45 34.74
N LYS A 182 14.98 3.65 33.70
CA LYS A 182 16.32 4.24 33.81
C LYS A 182 16.31 5.75 34.11
N GLN A 183 15.15 6.38 34.33
CA GLN A 183 14.96 7.84 34.49
C GLN A 183 15.53 8.68 33.33
N ALA A 184 15.72 8.07 32.16
CA ALA A 184 16.17 8.77 30.96
C ALA A 184 15.04 9.58 30.30
N ILE A 185 13.79 9.29 30.66
CA ILE A 185 12.56 9.92 30.15
C ILE A 185 11.70 10.38 31.33
N ASP A 186 11.22 11.62 31.30
CA ASP A 186 10.28 12.15 32.28
C ASP A 186 8.83 11.65 32.01
N SER A 187 7.98 11.55 33.03
CA SER A 187 6.61 11.00 32.91
C SER A 187 5.73 11.80 31.95
N TYR A 188 5.98 13.12 31.85
CA TYR A 188 5.32 14.00 30.88
C TYR A 188 5.78 13.74 29.43
N GLN A 189 7.04 13.34 29.24
CA GLN A 189 7.60 13.03 27.92
C GLN A 189 7.13 11.66 27.44
N LEU A 190 6.92 10.69 28.33
CA LEU A 190 6.39 9.38 27.99
C LEU A 190 4.94 9.48 27.47
N THR A 191 4.09 10.27 28.14
CA THR A 191 2.70 10.51 27.70
C THR A 191 2.62 11.23 26.36
N ALA A 192 3.65 11.99 25.97
CA ALA A 192 3.70 12.68 24.67
C ALA A 192 4.17 11.78 23.51
N ILE A 193 4.69 10.58 23.81
CA ILE A 193 5.23 9.61 22.84
C ILE A 193 4.18 8.58 22.41
N VAL A 194 3.24 8.25 23.29
CA VAL A 194 2.14 7.28 23.09
C VAL A 194 0.94 7.96 22.43
#